data_AF-A0A0F9EKQ2-F1
#
_entry.id   AF-A0A0F9EKQ2-F1
#
_cell.length_a   1.000
_cell.length_b   1.000
_cell.length_c   1.000
_cell.angle_alpha   90.00
_cell.angle_beta   90.00
_cell.angle_gamma   90.00
#
_symmetry.space_group_name_H-M   'P 1'
#
loop_
_entity.id
_entity.type
_entity.pdbx_description
1 polymer ?
#
loop_
_entity_poly.entity_id
_entity_poly.type
_entity_poly.pdbx_seq_one_letter_code
_entity_poly.pdbx_strand_id
1 'polypeptide(L)'
;MPTEALFGKGHWTREIDELVEASLPFHVKNLPIKKTEILLQALLWQLDRFVPYDAIIELLWGDDPDGGPLYAKNIVAVMIHRLRKRGYNIETWAGIGVRMRSYDKAE
;
A
#
# COMPACT_ATOMS: atom_id res chain seq x y z
N MET A 1 -0.06 -28.89 -3.30
CA MET A 1 -1.18 -29.01 -4.26
C MET A 1 -1.40 -27.66 -4.91
N PRO A 2 -1.58 -27.58 -6.24
CA PRO A 2 -1.60 -26.31 -6.96
C PRO A 2 -2.99 -25.65 -6.84
N THR A 3 -3.03 -24.36 -6.54
CA THR A 3 -4.26 -23.54 -6.48
C THR A 3 -4.84 -23.24 -7.87
N GLU A 4 -4.14 -23.64 -8.93
CA GLU A 4 -4.66 -23.77 -10.30
C GLU A 4 -5.35 -25.14 -10.54
N ALA A 5 -5.43 -26.00 -9.52
CA ALA A 5 -6.45 -27.06 -9.42
C ALA A 5 -7.71 -26.60 -8.66
N LEU A 6 -7.81 -25.33 -8.24
CA LEU A 6 -8.98 -24.84 -7.51
C LEU A 6 -9.84 -23.83 -8.27
N PHE A 7 -9.35 -23.18 -9.32
CA PHE A 7 -10.12 -22.12 -9.97
C PHE A 7 -10.14 -22.24 -11.49
N GLY A 8 -10.96 -23.18 -11.94
CA GLY A 8 -11.40 -23.31 -13.32
C GLY A 8 -12.24 -22.12 -13.79
N LYS A 9 -12.24 -21.93 -15.11
CA LYS A 9 -13.00 -20.91 -15.84
C LYS A 9 -14.49 -20.96 -15.48
N GLY A 10 -15.03 -19.79 -15.13
CA GLY A 10 -16.46 -19.52 -15.21
C GLY A 10 -17.25 -20.04 -14.02
N HIS A 11 -17.56 -19.12 -13.11
CA HIS A 11 -18.86 -18.92 -12.47
C HIS A 11 -18.59 -18.08 -11.22
N TRP A 12 -18.45 -16.77 -11.43
CA TRP A 12 -18.63 -15.80 -10.36
C TRP A 12 -20.10 -15.90 -9.96
N THR A 13 -20.40 -16.66 -8.91
CA THR A 13 -21.75 -16.71 -8.33
C THR A 13 -21.92 -15.50 -7.42
N ARG A 14 -23.14 -14.94 -7.43
CA ARG A 14 -23.57 -13.82 -6.58
C ARG A 14 -23.15 -13.94 -5.10
N GLU A 15 -23.01 -15.16 -4.60
CA GLU A 15 -22.56 -15.45 -3.23
C GLU A 15 -21.11 -15.02 -2.94
N ILE A 16 -20.20 -15.07 -3.94
CA ILE A 16 -18.82 -14.60 -3.75
C ILE A 16 -18.78 -13.08 -3.74
N ASP A 17 -19.57 -12.42 -4.59
CA ASP A 17 -19.71 -10.96 -4.55
C ASP A 17 -20.30 -10.49 -3.21
N GLU A 18 -21.31 -11.19 -2.69
CA GLU A 18 -21.90 -10.89 -1.38
C GLU A 18 -20.92 -11.14 -0.23
N LEU A 19 -20.07 -12.17 -0.29
CA LEU A 19 -19.05 -12.42 0.72
C LEU A 19 -17.90 -11.40 0.65
N VAL A 20 -17.52 -10.94 -0.54
CA VAL A 20 -16.53 -9.87 -0.72
C VAL A 20 -17.12 -8.54 -0.24
N GLU A 21 -18.37 -8.21 -0.58
CA GLU A 21 -19.03 -6.99 -0.10
C GLU A 21 -19.33 -7.02 1.40
N ALA A 22 -19.66 -8.17 1.98
CA ALA A 22 -19.92 -8.32 3.42
C ALA A 22 -18.63 -8.41 4.26
N SER A 23 -17.54 -8.92 3.69
CA SER A 23 -16.23 -9.02 4.37
C SER A 23 -15.39 -7.76 4.25
N LEU A 24 -15.76 -6.81 3.38
CA LEU A 24 -15.14 -5.50 3.31
C LEU A 24 -15.92 -4.54 4.22
N PRO A 25 -15.40 -4.18 5.41
CA PRO A 25 -16.01 -3.07 6.10
C PRO A 25 -15.77 -1.83 5.23
N PHE A 26 -16.81 -1.01 5.08
CA PHE A 26 -16.86 0.28 4.40
C PHE A 26 -17.37 0.25 2.95
N HIS A 27 -18.53 0.90 2.77
CA HIS A 27 -19.00 1.51 1.54
C HIS A 27 -17.87 2.25 0.79
N VAL A 28 -17.22 1.58 -0.17
CA VAL A 28 -16.22 2.18 -1.05
C VAL A 28 -16.90 2.78 -2.28
N LYS A 29 -17.59 3.91 -2.10
CA LYS A 29 -17.94 4.76 -3.25
C LYS A 29 -17.47 6.21 -3.13
N ASN A 30 -17.04 6.67 -1.95
CA ASN A 30 -16.56 8.06 -1.75
C ASN A 30 -15.77 8.25 -0.43
N LEU A 31 -14.88 7.32 -0.06
CA LEU A 31 -13.94 7.59 1.03
C LEU A 31 -12.66 8.20 0.45
N PRO A 32 -12.20 9.37 0.95
CA PRO A 32 -10.88 9.85 0.59
C PRO A 32 -9.87 8.81 1.09
N ILE A 33 -9.28 8.06 0.16
CA ILE A 33 -8.20 7.13 0.50
C ILE A 33 -7.11 7.98 1.14
N LYS A 34 -6.86 7.73 2.43
CA LYS A 34 -5.84 8.49 3.17
C LYS A 34 -4.51 8.26 2.48
N LYS A 35 -3.72 9.31 2.24
CA LYS A 35 -2.38 9.24 1.61
C LYS A 35 -1.48 8.13 2.20
N THR A 36 -1.64 7.79 3.49
CA THR A 36 -0.97 6.64 4.12
C THR A 36 -1.31 5.27 3.50
N GLU A 37 -2.56 5.05 3.08
CA GLU A 37 -2.99 3.82 2.42
C GLU A 37 -2.50 3.78 0.96
N ILE A 38 -2.46 4.92 0.28
CA ILE A 38 -1.85 5.04 -1.06
C ILE A 38 -0.37 4.65 -0.99
N LEU A 39 0.35 5.21 -0.01
CA LEU A 39 1.74 4.85 0.27
C LEU A 39 1.88 3.35 0.54
N LEU A 40 1.02 2.78 1.39
CA LEU A 40 1.07 1.34 1.69
C LEU A 40 0.88 0.49 0.42
N GLN A 41 -0.11 0.81 -0.41
CA GLN A 41 -0.35 0.09 -1.67
C GLN A 41 0.86 0.18 -2.61
N ALA A 42 1.48 1.35 -2.73
CA ALA A 42 2.68 1.52 -3.56
C ALA A 42 3.86 0.69 -3.06
N LEU A 43 4.06 0.61 -1.74
CA LEU A 43 5.11 -0.23 -1.15
C LEU A 43 4.82 -1.73 -1.32
N LEU A 44 3.55 -2.13 -1.25
CA LEU A 44 3.13 -3.52 -1.50
C LEU A 44 3.37 -3.93 -2.96
N TRP A 45 3.08 -3.05 -3.91
CA TRP A 45 3.37 -3.30 -5.34
C TRP A 45 4.87 -3.36 -5.66
N GLN A 46 5.70 -2.70 -4.85
CA GLN A 46 7.15 -2.68 -4.98
C GLN A 46 7.82 -3.49 -3.85
N LEU A 47 7.21 -4.61 -3.46
CA LEU A 47 7.72 -5.45 -2.38
C LEU A 47 9.20 -5.81 -2.61
N ASP A 48 10.01 -5.70 -1.56
CA ASP A 48 11.46 -5.89 -1.54
C ASP A 48 12.29 -4.94 -2.43
N ARG A 49 11.64 -3.97 -3.09
CA ARG A 49 12.29 -2.95 -3.91
C ARG A 49 12.31 -1.60 -3.20
N PHE A 50 13.37 -0.84 -3.42
CA PHE A 50 13.46 0.53 -2.93
C PHE A 50 12.62 1.47 -3.79
N VAL A 51 11.77 2.25 -3.12
CA VAL A 51 11.01 3.34 -3.71
C VAL A 51 11.63 4.67 -3.25
N PRO A 52 12.14 5.50 -4.17
CA PRO A 52 12.74 6.79 -3.84
C PRO A 52 11.74 7.74 -3.19
N TYR A 53 12.23 8.62 -2.30
CA TYR A 53 11.38 9.63 -1.66
C TYR A 53 10.69 10.55 -2.67
N ASP A 54 11.38 10.96 -3.72
CA ASP A 54 10.82 11.88 -4.72
C ASP A 54 9.68 11.21 -5.50
N ALA A 55 9.80 9.91 -5.81
CA ALA A 55 8.72 9.13 -6.42
C ALA A 55 7.50 8.98 -5.50
N ILE A 56 7.72 8.85 -4.18
CA ILE A 56 6.63 8.82 -3.20
C ILE A 56 5.95 10.18 -3.09
N ILE A 57 6.74 11.26 -3.12
CA ILE A 57 6.19 12.61 -3.04
C ILE A 57 5.35 12.91 -4.29
N GLU A 58 5.87 12.57 -5.47
CA GLU A 58 5.15 12.68 -6.74
C GLU A 58 3.85 11.86 -6.72
N LEU A 59 3.90 10.61 -6.23
CA LEU A 59 2.70 9.79 -6.09
C LEU A 59 1.63 10.42 -5.19
N LEU A 60 2.07 11.06 -4.09
CA LEU A 60 1.16 11.57 -3.08
C LEU A 60 0.66 12.98 -3.38
N TRP A 61 1.46 13.81 -4.06
CA TRP A 61 1.20 15.24 -4.26
C TRP A 61 1.52 15.76 -5.67
N GLY A 62 1.82 14.91 -6.66
CA GLY A 62 2.15 15.36 -8.02
C GLY A 62 1.02 16.13 -8.72
N ASP A 63 -0.24 15.81 -8.38
CA ASP A 63 -1.41 16.53 -8.88
C ASP A 63 -1.75 17.79 -8.04
N ASP A 64 -0.97 18.09 -6.99
CA ASP A 64 -1.18 19.25 -6.14
C ASP A 64 -0.61 20.50 -6.83
N PRO A 65 -1.44 21.52 -7.16
CA PRO A 65 -0.99 22.70 -7.89
C PRO A 65 0.06 23.52 -7.12
N ASP A 66 0.12 23.37 -5.79
CA ASP A 66 1.10 24.03 -4.94
C ASP A 66 2.40 23.21 -4.79
N GLY A 67 2.53 22.08 -5.50
CA GLY A 67 3.69 21.18 -5.44
C GLY A 67 3.78 20.39 -4.13
N GLY A 68 2.69 20.35 -3.37
CA GLY A 68 2.60 19.68 -2.08
C GLY A 68 3.26 20.45 -0.93
N PRO A 69 3.26 19.87 0.28
CA PRO A 69 3.73 20.53 1.49
C PRO A 69 5.26 20.70 1.51
N LEU A 70 5.75 21.85 1.99
CA LEU A 70 7.18 22.17 2.14
C LEU A 70 7.99 21.09 2.87
N TYR A 71 7.36 20.36 3.80
CA TYR A 71 7.96 19.28 4.58
C TYR A 71 7.45 17.89 4.17
N ALA A 72 7.19 17.66 2.88
CA ALA A 72 6.67 16.38 2.36
C ALA A 72 7.49 15.17 2.84
N LYS A 73 8.83 15.25 2.85
CA LYS A 73 9.71 14.18 3.36
C LYS A 73 9.43 13.84 4.83
N ASN A 74 9.17 14.84 5.68
CA ASN A 74 8.83 14.62 7.09
C ASN A 74 7.46 13.98 7.24
N ILE A 75 6.49 14.38 6.41
CA ILE A 75 5.15 13.79 6.41
C ILE A 75 5.22 12.31 6.00
N VAL A 76 6.00 11.98 4.96
CA VAL A 76 6.26 10.58 4.58
C VAL A 76 6.91 9.82 5.73
N ALA A 77 7.91 10.38 6.42
CA ALA A 77 8.52 9.73 7.58
C ALA A 77 7.51 9.42 8.70
N VAL A 78 6.57 10.33 8.97
CA VAL A 78 5.47 10.10 9.92
C VAL A 78 4.53 9.00 9.45
N MET A 79 4.18 8.95 8.15
CA MET A 79 3.36 7.88 7.59
C MET A 79 4.04 6.52 7.73
N ILE A 80 5.33 6.44 7.40
CA ILE A 80 6.14 5.22 7.56
C ILE A 80 6.21 4.79 9.03
N HIS A 81 6.40 5.73 9.96
CA HIS A 81 6.37 5.43 11.40
C HIS A 81 5.03 4.82 11.83
N ARG A 82 3.90 5.34 11.34
CA ARG A 82 2.56 4.80 11.62
C ARG A 82 2.36 3.41 11.03
N LEU A 83 2.87 3.16 9.82
CA LEU A 83 2.82 1.83 9.19
C LEU A 83 3.65 0.81 9.97
N ARG A 84 4.85 1.19 10.44
CA ARG A 84 5.65 0.33 11.34
C ARG A 84 4.90 0.01 12.64
N LYS A 85 4.23 1.00 13.24
CA LYS A 85 3.38 0.76 14.43
C LYS A 85 2.20 -0.16 14.16
N ARG A 86 1.73 -0.26 12.92
CA ARG A 86 0.71 -1.22 12.47
C ARG A 86 1.26 -2.62 12.19
N GLY A 87 2.58 -2.81 12.29
CA GLY A 87 3.25 -4.09 12.11
C GLY A 87 3.95 -4.27 10.77
N TYR A 88 3.82 -3.34 9.81
CA TYR A 88 4.48 -3.50 8.51
C TYR A 88 6.01 -3.41 8.62
N ASN A 89 6.71 -4.38 8.03
CA ASN A 89 8.17 -4.41 8.00
C ASN A 89 8.70 -3.48 6.89
N ILE A 90 8.98 -2.23 7.26
CA ILE A 90 9.43 -1.19 6.32
C ILE A 90 10.81 -0.71 6.73
N GLU A 91 11.76 -0.79 5.81
CA GLU A 91 13.11 -0.27 5.96
C GLU A 91 13.23 1.10 5.31
N THR A 92 14.01 1.98 5.94
CA THR A 92 14.33 3.30 5.41
C THR A 92 15.83 3.36 5.17
N TRP A 93 16.22 3.78 3.97
CA TRP A 93 17.59 4.17 3.69
C TRP A 93 17.66 5.70 3.64
N ALA A 94 18.37 6.28 4.60
CA ALA A 94 18.54 7.73 4.73
C ALA A 94 19.03 8.34 3.39
N GLY A 95 18.28 9.32 2.89
CA GLY A 95 18.61 10.03 1.66
C GLY A 95 18.25 9.33 0.35
N ILE A 96 17.83 8.05 0.37
CA ILE A 96 17.49 7.29 -0.84
C ILE A 96 15.98 7.06 -0.93
N GLY A 97 15.40 6.38 0.06
CA GLY A 97 14.00 5.97 -0.03
C GLY A 97 13.60 4.94 1.02
N VAL A 98 12.52 4.23 0.72
CA VAL A 98 11.95 3.22 1.60
C VAL A 98 11.65 1.94 0.83
N ARG A 99 11.71 0.80 1.50
CA ARG A 99 11.25 -0.48 0.96
C ARG A 99 10.41 -1.22 1.99
N MET A 100 9.38 -1.90 1.54
CA MET A 100 8.71 -2.90 2.37
C MET A 100 9.39 -4.24 2.16
N ARG A 101 9.73 -4.91 3.26
CA ARG A 101 10.29 -6.25 3.24
C ARG A 101 9.18 -7.28 3.28
N SER A 102 9.28 -8.32 2.45
CA SER A 102 8.52 -9.54 2.71
C SER A 102 8.93 -10.11 4.08
N TYR A 103 7.99 -10.75 4.76
CA TYR A 103 8.37 -11.54 5.94
C TYR A 103 9.13 -12.76 5.43
N ASP A 104 10.44 -12.77 5.62
CA ASP A 104 11.21 -14.01 5.52
C ASP A 104 10.65 -14.94 6.60
N LYS A 105 10.10 -16.10 6.20
CA LYS A 105 9.98 -17.21 7.14
C LYS A 105 11.41 -17.53 7.57
N ALA A 106 11.73 -17.31 8.84
CA ALA A 106 12.95 -17.86 9.41
C ALA A 106 12.94 -19.37 9.14
N GLU A 107 13.93 -19.84 8.36
CA GLU A 107 14.25 -21.26 8.21
C GLU A 107 14.74 -21.87 9.52
#